data_AF-A0A0B0D5T3-F1
#
_entry.id   AF-A0A0B0D5T3-F1
#
_cell.length_a   1.000
_cell.length_b   1.000
_cell.length_c   1.000
_cell.angle_alpha   90.00
_cell.angle_beta   90.00
_cell.angle_gamma   90.00
#
_symmetry.space_group_name_H-M   'P 1'
#
loop_
_entity.id
_entity.type
_entity.pdbx_description
1 polymer ?
#
loop_
_entity_poly.entity_id
_entity_poly.type
_entity_poly.pdbx_seq_one_letter_code
_entity_poly.pdbx_strand_id
1 'polypeptide(L)'
;AGVVAKPLWKAISSNKKGSLIAWITIGCFIGSLLRFFGHFVAGIVFYGQFAPKGQPVWLYSLVYNGGYMLPAFILSAIIVSLLFLQRPKLLIR
;
A
#
# COMPACT_ATOMS: atom_id res chain seq x y z
N ALA A 1 -15.59 8.78 -4.42
CA ALA A 1 -14.85 7.51 -4.58
C ALA A 1 -13.38 7.83 -4.89
N GLY A 2 -12.42 6.99 -4.46
CA GLY A 2 -10.98 7.24 -4.63
C GLY A 2 -10.49 7.19 -6.09
N VAL A 3 -9.24 7.61 -6.33
CA VAL A 3 -8.64 7.76 -7.67
C VAL A 3 -8.68 6.46 -8.49
N VAL A 4 -8.51 5.30 -7.84
CA VAL A 4 -8.53 3.98 -8.49
C VAL A 4 -9.92 3.35 -8.61
N ALA A 5 -10.97 3.95 -8.04
CA ALA A 5 -12.27 3.30 -7.91
C ALA A 5 -12.98 3.05 -9.25
N LYS A 6 -13.06 4.08 -10.11
CA LYS A 6 -13.70 3.96 -11.44
C LYS A 6 -13.04 2.90 -12.33
N PRO A 7 -11.72 2.90 -12.53
CA PRO A 7 -11.09 1.90 -13.40
C PRO A 7 -11.10 0.49 -12.78
N LEU A 8 -11.03 0.38 -11.45
CA LEU A 8 -11.19 -0.89 -10.74
C LEU A 8 -12.58 -1.50 -11.03
N TRP A 9 -13.65 -0.73 -10.87
CA TRP A 9 -15.01 -1.21 -11.16
C TRP A 9 -15.16 -1.63 -12.62
N LYS A 10 -14.63 -0.85 -13.57
CA LYS A 10 -14.61 -1.23 -14.98
C LYS A 10 -13.87 -2.57 -15.21
N ALA A 11 -12.76 -2.81 -14.53
CA ALA A 11 -12.00 -4.06 -14.64
C ALA A 11 -12.79 -5.26 -14.12
N ILE A 12 -13.54 -5.07 -13.02
CA ILE A 12 -14.39 -6.11 -12.43
C ILE A 12 -15.57 -6.42 -13.33
N SER A 13 -16.31 -5.40 -13.79
CA SER A 13 -17.47 -5.58 -14.66
C SER A 13 -17.11 -6.18 -16.03
N SER A 14 -15.89 -5.95 -16.52
CA SER A 14 -15.39 -6.56 -17.77
C SER A 14 -14.72 -7.92 -17.60
N ASN A 15 -14.71 -8.49 -16.38
CA ASN A 15 -14.08 -9.77 -16.03
C ASN A 15 -12.59 -9.88 -16.46
N LYS A 16 -11.89 -8.73 -16.56
CA LYS A 16 -10.49 -8.66 -16.99
C LYS A 16 -9.55 -8.81 -15.79
N LYS A 17 -9.22 -10.05 -15.44
CA LYS A 17 -8.38 -10.41 -14.27
C LYS A 17 -7.06 -9.64 -14.17
N GLY A 18 -6.30 -9.52 -15.25
CA GLY A 18 -5.03 -8.78 -15.25
C GLY A 18 -5.19 -7.30 -14.94
N SER A 19 -6.21 -6.66 -15.53
CA SER A 19 -6.56 -5.26 -15.23
C SER A 19 -7.00 -5.10 -13.78
N LEU A 20 -7.80 -6.04 -13.26
CA LEU A 20 -8.24 -6.03 -11.87
C LEU A 20 -7.05 -6.07 -10.90
N ILE A 21 -6.12 -7.01 -11.09
CA ILE A 21 -4.90 -7.13 -10.27
C ILE A 21 -4.06 -5.84 -10.34
N ALA A 22 -3.91 -5.26 -11.54
CA ALA A 22 -3.17 -4.02 -11.72
C ALA A 22 -3.79 -2.86 -10.92
N TRP A 23 -5.11 -2.66 -11.03
CA TRP A 23 -5.80 -1.58 -10.31
C TRP A 23 -5.83 -1.78 -8.80
N ILE A 24 -5.94 -3.03 -8.32
CA ILE A 24 -5.79 -3.37 -6.89
C ILE A 24 -4.39 -3.00 -6.42
N THR A 25 -3.35 -3.45 -7.14
CA THR A 25 -1.95 -3.19 -6.80
C THR A 25 -1.66 -1.69 -6.75
N ILE A 26 -2.13 -0.91 -7.73
CA ILE A 26 -1.98 0.55 -7.75
C ILE A 26 -2.68 1.18 -6.55
N GLY A 27 -3.90 0.73 -6.22
CA GLY A 27 -4.64 1.22 -5.05
C GLY A 27 -3.91 0.94 -3.73
N CYS A 28 -3.44 -0.28 -3.54
CA CYS A 28 -2.63 -0.68 -2.39
C CYS A 28 -1.32 0.13 -2.33
N PHE A 29 -0.67 0.37 -3.46
CA PHE A 29 0.58 1.12 -3.51
C PHE A 29 0.38 2.57 -3.10
N ILE A 30 -0.62 3.26 -3.67
CA ILE A 30 -0.93 4.65 -3.31
C ILE A 30 -1.28 4.76 -1.82
N GLY A 31 -2.12 3.86 -1.30
CA GLY A 31 -2.48 3.84 0.11
C GLY A 31 -1.28 3.60 1.03
N SER A 32 -0.46 2.59 0.72
CA SER A 32 0.75 2.29 1.49
C SER A 32 1.80 3.40 1.41
N LEU A 33 1.95 4.06 0.26
CA LEU A 33 2.90 5.15 0.09
C LEU A 33 2.49 6.38 0.91
N LEU A 34 1.21 6.77 0.86
CA LEU A 34 0.69 7.87 1.68
C LEU A 34 0.81 7.58 3.18
N ARG A 35 0.50 6.33 3.58
CA ARG A 35 0.73 5.85 4.95
C ARG A 35 2.21 5.95 5.32
N PHE A 36 3.10 5.48 4.45
CA PHE A 36 4.55 5.51 4.68
C PHE A 36 5.05 6.93 4.90
N PHE A 37 4.61 7.92 4.11
CA PHE A 37 5.00 9.32 4.32
C PHE A 37 4.64 9.84 5.71
N GLY A 38 3.43 9.54 6.20
CA GLY A 38 3.02 9.93 7.56
C GLY A 38 3.93 9.31 8.64
N HIS A 39 4.22 8.02 8.52
CA HIS A 39 5.10 7.33 9.46
C HIS A 39 6.58 7.74 9.33
N PHE A 40 7.04 8.05 8.13
CA PHE A 40 8.39 8.52 7.87
C PHE A 40 8.64 9.88 8.54
N VAL A 41 7.72 10.83 8.34
CA VAL A 41 7.77 12.15 8.98
C VAL A 41 7.64 12.00 10.50
N ALA A 42 6.69 11.19 10.99
CA ALA A 42 6.57 10.91 12.42
C ALA A 42 7.85 10.30 13.00
N GLY A 43 8.49 9.38 12.28
CA GLY A 43 9.76 8.76 12.67
C GLY A 43 10.89 9.78 12.80
N ILE A 44 10.93 10.78 11.92
CA ILE A 44 11.91 11.88 11.99
C ILE A 44 11.63 12.78 13.19
N VAL A 45 10.38 13.19 13.39
CA VAL A 45 9.99 14.20 14.39
C VAL A 45 9.99 13.63 15.81
N PHE A 46 9.49 12.41 16.00
CA PHE A 46 9.21 11.86 17.34
C PHE A 46 10.13 10.71 17.75
N TYR A 47 10.75 10.00 16.80
CA TYR A 47 11.47 8.74 17.08
C TYR A 47 12.97 8.81 16.81
N GLY A 48 13.54 10.01 16.63
CA GLY A 48 14.97 10.19 16.38
C GLY A 48 15.89 9.63 17.47
N GLN A 49 15.41 9.56 18.72
CA GLN A 49 16.15 8.98 19.85
C GLN A 49 16.47 7.48 19.69
N PHE A 50 15.74 6.77 18.82
CA PHE A 50 15.99 5.36 18.53
C PHE A 50 16.97 5.14 17.38
N ALA A 51 17.45 6.22 16.74
CA ALA A 51 18.45 6.13 15.69
C ALA A 51 19.80 5.64 16.27
N PRO A 52 20.43 4.63 15.65
CA PRO A 52 21.77 4.18 16.03
C PRO A 52 22.81 5.30 16.01
N LYS A 53 23.83 5.18 16.87
CA LYS A 53 24.94 6.15 16.93
C LYS A 53 25.59 6.31 15.55
N GLY A 54 25.66 7.55 15.06
CA GLY A 54 26.23 7.88 13.75
C GLY A 54 25.27 7.69 12.57
N GLN A 55 24.04 7.19 12.78
CA GLN A 55 23.04 7.08 11.71
C GLN A 55 22.18 8.36 11.65
N PRO A 56 22.05 9.00 10.47
CA PRO A 56 21.10 10.10 10.30
C PRO A 56 19.66 9.65 10.61
N VAL A 57 18.91 10.48 11.34
CA VAL A 57 17.53 10.17 11.77
C VAL A 57 16.60 9.88 10.59
N TRP A 58 16.74 10.60 9.48
CA TRP A 58 15.95 10.34 8.26
C TRP A 58 16.24 8.93 7.71
N LEU A 59 17.50 8.47 7.75
CA LEU A 59 17.85 7.15 7.25
C LEU A 59 17.32 6.06 8.18
N TYR A 60 17.38 6.28 9.50
CA TYR A 60 16.75 5.40 10.48
C TYR A 60 15.24 5.28 10.21
N SER A 61 14.53 6.41 10.10
CA SER A 61 13.08 6.42 9.84
C SER A 61 12.72 5.76 8.50
N LEU A 62 13.53 5.99 7.46
CA LEU A 62 13.34 5.38 6.13
C LEU A 62 13.42 3.86 6.20
N VAL A 63 14.52 3.33 6.76
CA VAL A 63 14.77 1.88 6.80
C VAL A 63 13.81 1.19 7.77
N TYR A 64 13.58 1.77 8.95
CA TYR A 64 12.66 1.20 9.94
C TYR A 64 11.23 1.10 9.39
N ASN A 65 10.67 2.22 8.89
CA ASN A 65 9.30 2.20 8.37
C ASN A 65 9.20 1.44 7.05
N GLY A 66 10.22 1.54 6.18
CA GLY A 66 10.21 0.90 4.88
C GLY A 66 10.29 -0.62 5.02
N GLY A 67 11.07 -1.09 6.00
CA GLY A 67 11.33 -2.51 6.24
C GLY A 67 10.09 -3.34 6.51
N TYR A 68 9.14 -2.83 7.31
CA TYR A 68 7.88 -3.57 7.56
C TYR A 68 6.76 -3.18 6.57
N MET A 69 6.75 -1.94 6.06
CA MET A 69 5.66 -1.49 5.20
C MET A 69 5.74 -2.04 3.78
N LEU A 70 6.93 -2.23 3.23
CA LEU A 70 7.09 -2.79 1.89
C LEU A 70 6.56 -4.24 1.82
N PRO A 71 6.94 -5.16 2.74
CA PRO A 71 6.32 -6.49 2.82
C PRO A 71 4.81 -6.42 3.06
N ALA A 72 4.34 -5.52 3.94
CA ALA A 72 2.92 -5.35 4.20
C ALA A 72 2.13 -4.91 2.96
N PHE A 73 2.70 -4.03 2.13
CA PHE A 73 2.14 -3.65 0.84
C PHE A 73 2.02 -4.85 -0.10
N ILE A 74 3.10 -5.62 -0.27
CA ILE A 74 3.13 -6.80 -1.14
C ILE A 74 2.06 -7.80 -0.70
N LEU A 75 2.02 -8.11 0.59
CA LEU A 75 1.05 -9.04 1.15
C LEU A 75 -0.40 -8.54 0.97
N SER A 76 -0.64 -7.25 1.20
CA SER A 76 -1.96 -6.65 0.99
C SER A 76 -2.40 -6.73 -0.47
N ALA A 77 -1.52 -6.38 -1.41
CA ALA A 77 -1.81 -6.44 -2.83
C ALA A 77 -2.16 -7.88 -3.28
N ILE A 78 -1.42 -8.88 -2.78
CA ILE A 78 -1.69 -10.29 -3.06
C ILE A 78 -3.03 -10.72 -2.48
N ILE A 79 -3.26 -10.52 -1.17
CA ILE A 79 -4.48 -10.97 -0.49
C ILE A 79 -5.72 -10.32 -1.10
N VAL A 80 -5.68 -9.00 -1.33
CA VAL A 80 -6.82 -8.26 -1.91
C VAL A 80 -7.07 -8.69 -3.35
N SER A 81 -6.01 -8.95 -4.13
CA SER A 81 -6.14 -9.50 -5.49
C SER A 81 -6.81 -10.88 -5.47
N LEU A 82 -6.33 -11.80 -4.64
CA LEU A 82 -6.92 -13.14 -4.51
C LEU A 82 -8.38 -13.07 -4.07
N LEU A 83 -8.70 -12.21 -3.10
CA LEU A 83 -10.06 -12.02 -2.60
C LEU A 83 -11.02 -11.61 -3.72
N PHE A 84 -10.68 -10.59 -4.51
CA PHE A 84 -11.58 -10.07 -5.54
C PHE A 84 -11.54 -10.83 -6.86
N LEU A 85 -10.51 -11.64 -7.11
CA LEU A 85 -10.53 -12.65 -8.16
C LEU A 85 -11.50 -13.79 -7.82
N GLN A 86 -11.59 -14.20 -6.54
CA GLN A 86 -12.47 -15.28 -6.10
C GLN A 86 -13.90 -14.80 -5.82
N ARG A 87 -14.06 -13.59 -5.28
CA ARG A 87 -15.35 -13.04 -4.83
C ARG A 87 -15.56 -11.61 -5.36
N PRO A 88 -15.68 -11.40 -6.68
CA PRO A 88 -15.82 -10.07 -7.28
C PRO A 88 -17.09 -9.32 -6.81
N LYS A 89 -18.14 -10.05 -6.42
CA LYS A 89 -19.40 -9.48 -5.89
C LYS A 89 -19.21 -8.68 -4.60
N LEU A 90 -18.09 -8.81 -3.89
CA LEU A 90 -17.83 -8.01 -2.68
C LEU A 90 -17.55 -6.52 -2.98
N LEU A 91 -17.13 -6.19 -4.21
CA LEU A 91 -16.85 -4.81 -4.62
C LEU A 91 -17.98 -4.17 -5.43
N ILE A 92 -18.93 -4.96 -5.90
CA ILE A 92 -20.06 -4.51 -6.70
C ILE A 92 -21.25 -4.45 -5.75
N ARG A 93 -21.75 -3.24 -5.50
CA ARG A 93 -23.04 -3.02 -4.85
C ARG A 93 -24.15 -3.09 -5.89
#